data_AF-R7U316-F1
#
_entry.id   AF-R7U316-F1
#
_cell.length_a   1.000
_cell.length_b   1.000
_cell.length_c   1.000
_cell.angle_alpha   90.00
_cell.angle_beta   90.00
_cell.angle_gamma   90.00
#
_symmetry.space_group_name_H-M   'P 1'
#
loop_
_entity.id
_entity.type
_entity.pdbx_description
1 polymer ?
#
loop_
_entity_poly.entity_id
_entity_poly.type
_entity_poly.pdbx_seq_one_letter_code
_entity_poly.pdbx_strand_id
1 'polypeptide(L)'
;MLAFILAVSLAVAIDARGYEDVARPDGVNVARYKTATASAAGPNDPYKAIDGSGAQTFGSSGRCYRSTRQVNGYITIDMGASYMIHALELWTVDKTTADRTQGDRNFEMRIGDSPNSISGNPMCCKFGDPFVPRHAACYCERPMCGRYITVQRNYPNAYLWHVCELLAFSLDPFKPCTNASAYLPTPKPTTTTTTTTTTTTTTTTQKPTTTTTKKPTTTTTKKPTTTTTPQPSPTEEPVNVCAMRSTVGSCSNPTSTRYFYKIGSGKCMPFTGCDNVKEGGVNSFAEKQDCVDTCDGFSIPPECLLDHDVGDCGGTVIKYAYDRNLGKCKKLKYTGCGGNDNRFNSKTDCGNYCKGKVTK
;
A
#
# COMPACT_ATOMS: atom_id res chain seq x y z
N MET A 1 14.35 -36.32 36.49
CA MET A 1 14.07 -34.88 36.68
C MET A 1 14.23 -34.20 35.33
N LEU A 2 13.12 -33.75 34.75
CA LEU A 2 13.05 -33.13 33.42
C LEU A 2 13.35 -31.63 33.56
N ALA A 3 14.38 -31.11 32.89
CA ALA A 3 14.68 -29.68 32.85
C ALA A 3 13.91 -29.03 31.69
N PHE A 4 12.92 -28.21 32.02
CA PHE A 4 12.18 -27.37 31.07
C PHE A 4 13.08 -26.20 30.61
N ILE A 5 13.36 -26.15 29.31
CA ILE A 5 13.95 -24.98 28.65
C ILE A 5 12.81 -23.98 28.41
N LEU A 6 12.80 -22.87 29.16
CA LEU A 6 11.94 -21.72 28.85
C LEU A 6 12.53 -20.97 27.65
N ALA A 7 11.85 -21.01 26.51
CA ALA A 7 12.08 -20.09 25.40
C ALA A 7 11.44 -18.73 25.75
N VAL A 8 12.27 -17.73 26.05
CA VAL A 8 11.84 -16.34 26.23
C VAL A 8 11.53 -15.76 24.85
N SER A 9 10.24 -15.55 24.56
CA SER A 9 9.80 -14.79 23.39
C SER A 9 9.97 -13.30 23.69
N LEU A 10 10.99 -12.67 23.12
CA LEU A 10 11.19 -11.23 23.22
C LEU A 10 10.28 -10.53 22.19
N ALA A 11 9.07 -10.16 22.60
CA ALA A 11 8.24 -9.25 21.83
C ALA A 11 8.76 -7.82 22.05
N VAL A 12 9.46 -7.26 21.06
CA VAL A 12 9.84 -5.85 21.08
C VAL A 12 8.59 -5.02 20.78
N ALA A 13 8.16 -4.21 21.73
CA ALA A 13 7.14 -3.18 21.49
C ALA A 13 7.80 -2.01 20.74
N ILE A 14 7.40 -1.78 19.50
CA ILE A 14 7.83 -0.61 18.71
C ILE A 14 6.79 0.50 18.91
N ASP A 15 7.28 1.67 19.30
CA ASP A 15 6.52 2.88 19.59
C ASP A 15 5.95 3.54 18.33
N ALA A 16 4.78 4.16 18.45
CA ALA A 16 3.89 4.60 17.37
C ALA A 16 4.32 5.93 16.72
N ARG A 17 5.47 5.93 16.03
CA ARG A 17 5.88 7.04 15.17
C ARG A 17 5.86 6.59 13.71
N GLY A 18 4.99 7.24 12.93
CA GLY A 18 5.09 7.44 11.47
C GLY A 18 5.43 6.23 10.61
N TYR A 19 4.54 5.89 9.68
CA TYR A 19 4.71 4.91 8.60
C TYR A 19 6.04 4.99 7.80
N GLU A 20 6.85 6.04 7.96
CA GLU A 20 8.10 6.21 7.21
C GLU A 20 9.28 5.32 7.67
N ASP A 21 9.18 4.52 8.74
CA ASP A 21 10.33 3.70 9.22
C ASP A 21 10.03 2.22 9.57
N VAL A 22 8.91 1.64 9.11
CA VAL A 22 8.72 0.16 9.15
C VAL A 22 9.16 -0.50 7.84
N ALA A 23 10.17 0.08 7.19
CA ALA A 23 11.02 -0.69 6.30
C ALA A 23 11.86 -1.59 7.20
N ARG A 24 11.49 -2.87 7.30
CA ARG A 24 12.41 -3.93 7.71
C ARG A 24 13.74 -3.68 6.98
N PRO A 25 14.86 -3.36 7.66
CA PRO A 25 16.11 -3.04 6.97
C PRO A 25 16.62 -4.21 6.13
N ASP A 26 16.14 -5.41 6.42
CA ASP A 26 16.50 -6.66 5.79
C ASP A 26 15.64 -7.05 4.58
N GLY A 27 14.52 -6.39 4.25
CA GLY A 27 13.66 -6.85 3.15
C GLY A 27 12.72 -5.83 2.53
N VAL A 28 12.26 -6.13 1.30
CA VAL A 28 11.32 -5.28 0.54
C VAL A 28 9.89 -5.81 0.69
N ASN A 29 8.92 -4.93 0.95
CA ASN A 29 7.50 -5.28 1.02
C ASN A 29 6.95 -5.62 -0.38
N VAL A 30 6.83 -6.90 -0.69
CA VAL A 30 6.34 -7.41 -1.99
C VAL A 30 4.82 -7.57 -2.04
N ALA A 31 4.11 -7.38 -0.93
CA ALA A 31 2.64 -7.38 -0.88
C ALA A 31 2.03 -6.04 -1.30
N ARG A 32 2.80 -4.95 -1.21
CA ARG A 32 2.33 -3.59 -1.47
C ARG A 32 1.77 -3.46 -2.89
N TYR A 33 0.56 -2.89 -2.99
CA TYR A 33 -0.13 -2.62 -4.26
C TYR A 33 -0.45 -3.82 -5.13
N LYS A 34 -0.38 -5.01 -4.56
CA LYS A 34 -0.78 -6.25 -5.22
C LYS A 34 -2.30 -6.41 -5.23
N THR A 35 -2.80 -7.62 -5.48
CA THR A 35 -4.25 -7.88 -5.43
C THR A 35 -4.61 -8.45 -4.08
N ALA A 36 -5.64 -7.89 -3.43
CA ALA A 36 -6.22 -8.45 -2.22
C ALA A 36 -7.67 -8.91 -2.48
N THR A 37 -8.03 -10.05 -1.93
CA THR A 37 -9.40 -10.59 -1.89
C THR A 37 -9.74 -10.98 -0.47
N ALA A 38 -11.03 -11.01 -0.14
CA ALA A 38 -11.48 -11.42 1.19
C ALA A 38 -12.71 -12.34 1.10
N SER A 39 -12.88 -13.16 2.14
CA SER A 39 -13.94 -14.18 2.22
C SER A 39 -15.35 -13.60 2.37
N ALA A 40 -15.46 -12.34 2.77
CA ALA A 40 -16.74 -11.66 2.85
C ALA A 40 -16.65 -10.25 2.29
N ALA A 41 -17.74 -9.80 1.68
CA ALA A 41 -17.92 -8.42 1.31
C ALA A 41 -17.96 -7.54 2.57
N GLY A 42 -17.63 -6.26 2.39
CA GLY A 42 -17.66 -5.27 3.44
C GLY A 42 -17.69 -3.85 2.87
N PRO A 43 -17.92 -2.83 3.70
CA PRO A 43 -18.02 -1.45 3.23
C PRO A 43 -16.69 -0.90 2.68
N ASN A 44 -15.58 -1.54 3.00
CA ASN A 44 -14.23 -1.14 2.58
C ASN A 44 -13.59 -2.24 1.74
N ASP A 45 -12.93 -1.86 0.65
CA ASP A 45 -12.25 -2.77 -0.28
C ASP A 45 -11.07 -3.49 0.40
N PRO A 46 -10.85 -4.81 0.16
CA PRO A 46 -9.68 -5.55 0.66
C PRO A 46 -8.34 -4.93 0.28
N TYR A 47 -8.26 -4.20 -0.83
CA TYR A 47 -7.06 -3.50 -1.28
C TYR A 47 -6.51 -2.50 -0.24
N LYS A 48 -7.38 -1.98 0.64
CA LYS A 48 -6.96 -1.14 1.77
C LYS A 48 -5.95 -1.83 2.70
N ALA A 49 -5.95 -3.16 2.76
CA ALA A 49 -4.97 -3.90 3.54
C ALA A 49 -3.55 -3.86 2.96
N ILE A 50 -3.35 -3.37 1.74
CA ILE A 50 -2.05 -3.38 1.04
C ILE A 50 -1.83 -2.07 0.26
N ASP A 51 -2.55 -1.01 0.64
CA ASP A 51 -2.49 0.30 0.01
C ASP A 51 -1.34 1.16 0.54
N GLY A 52 -0.53 0.60 1.45
CA GLY A 52 0.63 1.26 1.99
C GLY A 52 0.30 2.52 2.76
N SER A 53 -0.86 2.56 3.43
CA SER A 53 -1.21 3.66 4.33
C SER A 53 -0.77 3.40 5.77
N GLY A 54 -0.82 2.14 6.22
CA GLY A 54 -0.62 1.78 7.63
C GLY A 54 -1.62 2.41 8.60
N ALA A 55 -2.65 3.10 8.08
CA ALA A 55 -3.53 3.94 8.87
C ALA A 55 -4.60 3.09 9.57
N GLN A 56 -4.75 3.28 10.88
CA GLN A 56 -5.57 2.40 11.74
C GLN A 56 -6.99 2.94 11.97
N THR A 57 -7.45 3.82 11.08
CA THR A 57 -8.78 4.45 11.17
C THR A 57 -9.88 3.51 10.67
N PHE A 58 -11.05 3.52 11.34
CA PHE A 58 -12.15 2.59 11.09
C PHE A 58 -13.42 3.30 10.59
N GLY A 59 -14.40 2.52 10.11
CA GLY A 59 -15.68 3.02 9.57
C GLY A 59 -15.76 2.97 8.05
N SER A 60 -16.87 3.41 7.45
CA SER A 60 -17.08 3.38 5.99
C SER A 60 -16.12 4.29 5.21
N SER A 61 -15.54 5.27 5.89
CA SER A 61 -14.45 6.13 5.38
C SER A 61 -13.08 5.78 5.96
N GLY A 62 -13.00 4.74 6.81
CA GLY A 62 -11.77 4.33 7.48
C GLY A 62 -10.76 3.71 6.52
N ARG A 63 -9.50 3.65 6.94
CA ARG A 63 -8.37 3.17 6.14
C ARG A 63 -8.17 1.66 6.20
N CYS A 64 -8.84 0.96 7.13
CA CYS A 64 -8.77 -0.49 7.18
C CYS A 64 -9.80 -1.18 6.27
N TYR A 65 -9.43 -2.32 5.68
CA TYR A 65 -10.41 -3.31 5.25
C TYR A 65 -11.29 -3.69 6.43
N ARG A 66 -12.59 -3.85 6.18
CA ARG A 66 -13.59 -4.26 7.17
C ARG A 66 -14.52 -5.28 6.57
N SER A 67 -14.58 -6.48 7.15
CA SER A 67 -15.53 -7.51 6.71
C SER A 67 -16.94 -7.26 7.25
N THR A 68 -17.95 -7.90 6.66
CA THR A 68 -19.20 -8.25 7.38
C THR A 68 -18.92 -9.30 8.47
N ARG A 69 -19.89 -9.54 9.37
CA ARG A 69 -19.74 -10.57 10.41
C ARG A 69 -19.73 -11.95 9.75
N GLN A 70 -18.69 -12.73 10.00
CA GLN A 70 -18.54 -14.07 9.45
C GLN A 70 -17.75 -14.96 10.40
N VAL A 71 -17.95 -16.27 10.34
CA VAL A 71 -17.12 -17.26 11.03
C VAL A 71 -15.85 -17.50 10.20
N ASN A 72 -14.70 -17.60 10.86
CA ASN A 72 -13.41 -17.91 10.24
C ASN A 72 -13.03 -17.10 8.98
N GLY A 73 -13.29 -15.78 8.99
CA GLY A 73 -12.99 -14.91 7.85
C GLY A 73 -11.52 -14.87 7.47
N TYR A 74 -11.24 -14.71 6.17
CA TYR A 74 -9.88 -14.62 5.62
C TYR A 74 -9.72 -13.48 4.60
N ILE A 75 -8.47 -13.05 4.45
CA ILE A 75 -7.99 -12.15 3.40
C ILE A 75 -6.80 -12.83 2.72
N THR A 76 -6.76 -12.77 1.39
CA THR A 76 -5.69 -13.34 0.58
C THR A 76 -5.07 -12.24 -0.27
N ILE A 77 -3.75 -12.16 -0.26
CA ILE A 77 -2.97 -11.34 -1.18
C ILE A 77 -2.42 -12.25 -2.27
N ASP A 78 -2.67 -11.92 -3.52
CA ASP A 78 -1.95 -12.46 -4.68
C ASP A 78 -0.83 -11.50 -5.07
N MET A 79 0.42 -11.88 -4.80
CA MET A 79 1.60 -11.07 -5.10
C MET A 79 1.96 -11.04 -6.60
N GLY A 80 1.25 -11.80 -7.44
CA GLY A 80 1.44 -11.89 -8.89
C GLY A 80 2.54 -12.85 -9.33
N ALA A 81 3.48 -13.15 -8.45
CA ALA A 81 4.55 -14.14 -8.61
C ALA A 81 4.88 -14.74 -7.24
N SER A 82 5.61 -15.85 -7.22
CA SER A 82 6.06 -16.48 -5.98
C SER A 82 7.33 -15.81 -5.48
N TYR A 83 7.37 -15.45 -4.20
CA TYR A 83 8.51 -14.77 -3.57
C TYR A 83 9.03 -15.56 -2.37
N MET A 84 10.33 -15.45 -2.08
CA MET A 84 10.89 -15.93 -0.81
C MET A 84 10.54 -14.92 0.28
N ILE A 85 9.53 -15.24 1.08
CA ILE A 85 9.07 -14.40 2.19
C ILE A 85 9.72 -14.86 3.49
N HIS A 86 10.35 -13.94 4.23
CA HIS A 86 10.98 -14.26 5.51
C HIS A 86 10.22 -13.68 6.71
N ALA A 87 9.44 -12.62 6.50
CA ALA A 87 8.68 -11.95 7.56
C ALA A 87 7.33 -11.44 7.06
N LEU A 88 6.35 -11.46 7.96
CA LEU A 88 5.02 -10.90 7.75
C LEU A 88 4.67 -9.94 8.89
N GLU A 89 3.93 -8.91 8.56
CA GLU A 89 3.38 -7.97 9.54
C GLU A 89 1.92 -7.61 9.23
N LEU A 90 1.11 -7.46 10.28
CA LEU A 90 -0.31 -7.13 10.20
C LEU A 90 -0.64 -5.99 11.16
N TRP A 91 -1.19 -4.93 10.63
CA TRP A 91 -1.73 -3.80 11.38
C TRP A 91 -3.24 -3.96 11.50
N THR A 92 -3.76 -3.79 12.71
CA THR A 92 -5.19 -3.84 13.03
C THR A 92 -5.66 -2.49 13.56
N VAL A 93 -6.96 -2.35 13.85
CA VAL A 93 -7.53 -1.07 14.32
C VAL A 93 -7.01 -0.66 15.70
N ASP A 94 -6.90 0.64 15.94
CA ASP A 94 -6.55 1.19 17.26
C ASP A 94 -7.72 1.03 18.27
N LYS A 95 -7.39 0.61 19.50
CA LYS A 95 -8.28 0.12 20.57
C LYS A 95 -9.02 1.19 21.36
N THR A 96 -8.99 2.47 21.00
CA THR A 96 -9.68 3.52 21.78
C THR A 96 -11.22 3.43 21.71
N THR A 97 -11.79 2.52 20.91
CA THR A 97 -13.23 2.24 20.88
C THR A 97 -13.57 0.81 21.30
N ALA A 98 -14.06 0.66 22.53
CA ALA A 98 -14.05 -0.55 23.36
C ALA A 98 -15.10 -1.65 23.08
N ASP A 99 -15.67 -1.80 21.88
CA ASP A 99 -16.81 -2.75 21.70
C ASP A 99 -16.73 -3.72 20.50
N ARG A 100 -15.61 -3.77 19.75
CA ARG A 100 -15.60 -4.53 18.47
C ARG A 100 -14.37 -5.41 18.20
N THR A 101 -13.43 -5.51 19.13
CA THR A 101 -12.09 -6.11 18.93
C THR A 101 -11.94 -7.56 19.42
N GLN A 102 -13.03 -8.28 19.73
CA GLN A 102 -12.95 -9.74 19.91
C GLN A 102 -12.60 -10.44 18.57
N GLY A 103 -12.95 -9.80 17.44
CA GLY A 103 -12.73 -10.34 16.10
C GLY A 103 -11.31 -10.21 15.53
N ASP A 104 -10.39 -9.52 16.21
CA ASP A 104 -9.02 -9.30 15.71
C ASP A 104 -7.99 -10.17 16.46
N ARG A 105 -8.45 -11.29 17.04
CA ARG A 105 -7.66 -12.27 17.80
C ARG A 105 -7.68 -13.63 17.11
N ASN A 106 -6.73 -14.49 17.50
CA ASN A 106 -6.65 -15.88 17.08
C ASN A 106 -6.67 -16.02 15.55
N PHE A 107 -5.57 -15.63 14.90
CA PHE A 107 -5.43 -15.76 13.45
C PHE A 107 -4.10 -16.42 13.09
N GLU A 108 -4.06 -16.96 11.89
CA GLU A 108 -2.87 -17.55 11.30
C GLU A 108 -2.56 -16.93 9.95
N MET A 109 -1.29 -16.93 9.60
CA MET A 109 -0.74 -16.41 8.36
C MET A 109 -0.04 -17.53 7.63
N ARG A 110 -0.42 -17.73 6.37
CA ARG A 110 0.06 -18.83 5.53
C ARG A 110 0.60 -18.29 4.23
N ILE A 111 1.59 -19.00 3.67
CA ILE A 111 2.31 -18.61 2.47
C ILE A 111 2.39 -19.83 1.56
N GLY A 112 2.00 -19.69 0.29
CA GLY A 112 2.15 -20.77 -0.68
C GLY A 112 1.56 -20.41 -2.05
N ASP A 113 1.48 -21.40 -2.94
CA ASP A 113 1.05 -21.20 -4.34
C ASP A 113 -0.39 -21.65 -4.60
N SER A 114 -1.12 -22.09 -3.57
CA SER A 114 -2.54 -22.41 -3.69
C SER A 114 -3.39 -21.16 -3.46
N PRO A 115 -4.20 -20.70 -4.44
CA PRO A 115 -5.08 -19.55 -4.24
C PRO A 115 -6.18 -19.88 -3.21
N ASN A 116 -6.45 -18.95 -2.30
CA ASN A 116 -7.55 -19.01 -1.32
C ASN A 116 -7.59 -20.29 -0.43
N SER A 117 -6.47 -21.01 -0.30
CA SER A 117 -6.43 -22.26 0.45
C SER A 117 -5.64 -22.12 1.74
N ILE A 118 -6.36 -22.07 2.87
CA ILE A 118 -5.73 -22.16 4.19
C ILE A 118 -5.13 -23.55 4.39
N SER A 119 -5.86 -24.61 4.03
CA SER A 119 -5.38 -25.99 4.22
C SER A 119 -4.25 -26.37 3.26
N GLY A 120 -4.17 -25.74 2.09
CA GLY A 120 -3.18 -26.05 1.05
C GLY A 120 -1.84 -25.32 1.21
N ASN A 121 -1.77 -24.23 1.96
CA ASN A 121 -0.56 -23.44 2.13
C ASN A 121 0.08 -23.68 3.52
N PRO A 122 1.41 -23.85 3.62
CA PRO A 122 2.07 -23.99 4.91
C PRO A 122 1.93 -22.73 5.77
N MET A 123 1.88 -22.93 7.08
CA MET A 123 1.75 -21.85 8.07
C MET A 123 3.11 -21.21 8.33
N CYS A 124 3.16 -19.88 8.20
CA CYS A 124 4.30 -19.08 8.62
C CYS A 124 4.16 -18.71 10.10
N CYS A 125 3.00 -18.20 10.50
CA CYS A 125 2.77 -17.70 11.86
C CYS A 125 1.36 -18.02 12.36
N LYS A 126 1.25 -18.21 13.68
CA LYS A 126 -0.02 -18.28 14.38
C LYS A 126 0.02 -17.37 15.59
N PHE A 127 -0.98 -16.52 15.72
CA PHE A 127 -1.15 -15.62 16.84
C PHE A 127 -2.37 -16.08 17.62
N GLY A 128 -2.14 -16.69 18.79
CA GLY A 128 -3.20 -17.16 19.68
C GLY A 128 -3.81 -16.06 20.54
N ASP A 129 -4.57 -16.47 21.55
CA ASP A 129 -4.95 -15.61 22.69
C ASP A 129 -3.88 -15.79 23.79
N PRO A 130 -3.43 -14.74 24.52
CA PRO A 130 -4.02 -13.41 24.65
C PRO A 130 -3.61 -12.40 23.57
N PHE A 131 -4.58 -11.56 23.17
CA PHE A 131 -4.48 -10.26 22.49
C PHE A 131 -3.21 -9.98 21.65
N VAL A 132 -3.40 -9.93 20.32
CA VAL A 132 -2.40 -9.38 19.39
C VAL A 132 -2.43 -7.84 19.46
N PRO A 133 -1.29 -7.14 19.63
CA PRO A 133 -1.25 -5.68 19.66
C PRO A 133 -1.85 -5.05 18.40
N ARG A 134 -1.98 -3.70 18.41
CA ARG A 134 -2.26 -2.86 17.23
C ARG A 134 -1.51 -3.32 15.96
N HIS A 135 -0.38 -3.99 16.17
CA HIS A 135 0.50 -4.56 15.18
C HIS A 135 0.92 -5.98 15.60
N ALA A 136 0.93 -6.89 14.64
CA ALA A 136 1.44 -8.24 14.76
C ALA A 136 2.61 -8.39 13.80
N ALA A 137 3.74 -8.86 14.28
CA ALA A 137 4.92 -9.09 13.44
C ALA A 137 5.48 -10.47 13.75
N CYS A 138 5.92 -11.19 12.72
CA CYS A 138 6.58 -12.47 12.89
C CYS A 138 7.59 -12.74 11.78
N TYR A 139 8.52 -13.63 12.10
CA TYR A 139 9.43 -14.26 11.15
C TYR A 139 8.93 -15.68 10.92
N CYS A 140 8.90 -16.14 9.67
CA CYS A 140 8.65 -17.55 9.41
C CYS A 140 9.84 -18.36 9.95
N GLU A 141 9.60 -19.60 10.42
CA GLU A 141 10.67 -20.48 10.94
C GLU A 141 11.84 -20.64 9.95
N ARG A 142 11.53 -20.59 8.67
CA ARG A 142 12.47 -20.47 7.54
C ARG A 142 11.83 -19.63 6.44
N PRO A 143 12.60 -18.98 5.56
CA PRO A 143 12.02 -18.30 4.40
C PRO A 143 11.14 -19.24 3.57
N MET A 144 9.93 -18.80 3.26
CA MET A 144 8.90 -19.60 2.60
C MET A 144 8.69 -19.08 1.18
N CYS A 145 8.68 -19.99 0.21
CA CYS A 145 8.31 -19.64 -1.17
C CYS A 145 6.79 -19.69 -1.32
N GLY A 146 6.20 -18.64 -1.89
CA GLY A 146 4.79 -18.66 -2.28
C GLY A 146 4.33 -17.38 -2.96
N ARG A 147 3.29 -17.50 -3.78
CA ARG A 147 2.61 -16.38 -4.47
C ARG A 147 1.50 -15.74 -3.63
N TYR A 148 0.84 -16.54 -2.80
CA TYR A 148 -0.30 -16.14 -2.01
C TYR A 148 0.06 -16.04 -0.54
N ILE A 149 -0.44 -14.99 0.09
CA ILE A 149 -0.42 -14.83 1.55
C ILE A 149 -1.87 -14.84 1.99
N THR A 150 -2.24 -15.80 2.84
CA THR A 150 -3.58 -15.86 3.41
C THR A 150 -3.49 -15.62 4.91
N VAL A 151 -4.22 -14.62 5.39
CA VAL A 151 -4.46 -14.41 6.81
C VAL A 151 -5.87 -14.86 7.09
N GLN A 152 -6.02 -15.80 8.01
CA GLN A 152 -7.32 -16.31 8.41
C GLN A 152 -7.49 -16.18 9.92
N ARG A 153 -8.64 -15.66 10.32
CA ARG A 153 -9.11 -15.75 11.69
C ARG A 153 -9.65 -17.15 11.97
N ASN A 154 -9.30 -17.69 13.11
CA ASN A 154 -9.81 -18.96 13.63
C ASN A 154 -10.68 -18.68 14.86
N TYR A 155 -11.94 -18.34 14.64
CA TYR A 155 -12.86 -18.04 15.74
C TYR A 155 -14.24 -18.64 15.50
N PRO A 156 -14.81 -19.40 16.46
CA PRO A 156 -16.06 -20.13 16.26
C PRO A 156 -17.28 -19.22 16.09
N ASN A 157 -17.21 -17.98 16.58
CA ASN A 157 -18.29 -17.01 16.50
C ASN A 157 -18.09 -15.99 15.36
N ALA A 158 -19.20 -15.46 14.86
CA ALA A 158 -19.22 -14.47 13.79
C ALA A 158 -18.90 -13.04 14.30
N TYR A 159 -17.68 -12.59 14.03
CA TYR A 159 -17.24 -11.22 14.30
C TYR A 159 -16.89 -10.46 13.02
N LEU A 160 -16.97 -9.14 13.12
CA LEU A 160 -16.30 -8.23 12.19
C LEU A 160 -14.79 -8.46 12.29
N TRP A 161 -14.09 -8.24 11.18
CA TRP A 161 -12.64 -8.29 11.17
C TRP A 161 -12.10 -7.07 10.44
N HIS A 162 -11.04 -6.49 11.00
CA HIS A 162 -10.38 -5.34 10.42
C HIS A 162 -8.92 -5.66 10.10
N VAL A 163 -8.51 -5.34 8.89
CA VAL A 163 -7.11 -5.44 8.44
C VAL A 163 -6.72 -4.08 7.89
N CYS A 164 -5.80 -3.40 8.57
CA CYS A 164 -5.40 -2.05 8.22
C CYS A 164 -4.20 -2.03 7.29
N GLU A 165 -3.23 -2.94 7.50
CA GLU A 165 -2.10 -3.12 6.60
C GLU A 165 -1.53 -4.53 6.77
N LEU A 166 -1.11 -5.15 5.67
CA LEU A 166 -0.47 -6.45 5.63
C LEU A 166 0.80 -6.34 4.80
N LEU A 167 1.94 -6.46 5.46
CA LEU A 167 3.26 -6.33 4.85
C LEU A 167 3.90 -7.71 4.72
N ALA A 168 4.57 -7.94 3.59
CA ALA A 168 5.26 -9.18 3.31
C ALA A 168 6.66 -8.92 2.80
N PHE A 169 7.66 -9.29 3.59
CA PHE A 169 9.04 -8.91 3.32
C PHE A 169 9.80 -10.05 2.64
N SER A 170 10.42 -9.72 1.51
CA SER A 170 11.31 -10.60 0.76
C SER A 170 12.74 -10.07 0.79
N LEU A 171 13.70 -10.97 1.00
CA LEU A 171 15.13 -10.68 0.90
C LEU A 171 15.59 -10.54 -0.57
N ASP A 172 14.83 -11.11 -1.52
CA ASP A 172 15.16 -11.14 -2.94
C ASP A 172 13.90 -10.82 -3.78
N PRO A 173 13.42 -9.56 -3.77
CA PRO A 173 12.16 -9.16 -4.41
C PRO A 173 12.22 -9.17 -5.94
N PHE A 174 13.41 -9.33 -6.54
CA PHE A 174 13.59 -9.33 -7.99
C PHE A 174 13.72 -10.73 -8.57
N LYS A 175 13.88 -11.75 -7.73
CA LYS A 175 13.99 -13.14 -8.14
C LYS A 175 12.81 -13.96 -7.63
N PRO A 176 11.79 -14.21 -8.46
CA PRO A 176 10.73 -15.11 -8.12
C PRO A 176 11.29 -16.49 -7.73
N CYS A 177 10.77 -17.05 -6.65
CA CYS A 177 11.13 -18.40 -6.24
C CYS A 177 10.31 -19.43 -7.01
N THR A 178 10.90 -20.59 -7.29
CA THR A 178 10.23 -21.66 -8.05
C THR A 178 9.97 -22.91 -7.22
N ASN A 179 10.56 -23.02 -6.01
CA ASN A 179 10.35 -24.12 -5.06
C ASN A 179 10.76 -23.73 -3.63
N ALA A 180 9.98 -24.15 -2.62
CA ALA A 180 10.27 -23.92 -1.19
C ALA A 180 11.49 -24.68 -0.62
N SER A 181 12.14 -25.55 -1.42
CA SER A 181 13.32 -26.33 -1.02
C SER A 181 14.67 -25.68 -1.35
N ALA A 182 14.70 -24.55 -2.06
CA ALA A 182 15.94 -24.00 -2.59
C ALA A 182 16.66 -22.97 -1.69
N TYR A 183 16.04 -22.51 -0.60
CA TYR A 183 16.68 -21.55 0.30
C TYR A 183 17.28 -22.27 1.52
N LEU A 184 18.52 -22.72 1.37
CA LEU A 184 19.38 -22.94 2.52
C LEU A 184 19.87 -21.56 2.97
N PRO A 185 19.56 -21.10 4.20
CA PRO A 185 20.16 -19.87 4.71
C PRO A 185 21.68 -20.07 4.68
N THR A 186 22.39 -19.19 3.97
CA THR A 186 23.84 -19.08 4.18
C THR A 186 24.04 -18.79 5.66
N PRO A 187 24.93 -19.52 6.37
CA PRO A 187 25.19 -19.25 7.76
C PRO A 187 25.62 -17.79 7.90
N LYS A 188 24.87 -17.04 8.72
CA LYS A 188 25.21 -15.67 9.11
C LYS A 188 26.68 -15.65 9.56
N PRO A 189 27.53 -14.73 9.07
CA PRO A 189 28.86 -14.59 9.60
C PRO A 189 28.75 -14.32 11.11
N THR A 190 29.25 -15.26 11.91
CA THR A 190 29.35 -15.11 13.35
C THR A 190 30.31 -13.96 13.63
N THR A 191 29.78 -12.77 13.89
CA THR A 191 30.57 -11.67 14.42
C THR A 191 30.93 -12.05 15.85
N THR A 192 32.11 -12.63 16.04
CA THR A 192 32.74 -12.73 17.35
C THR A 192 33.03 -11.30 17.81
N THR A 193 32.24 -10.81 18.75
CA THR A 193 32.50 -9.54 19.43
C THR A 193 33.75 -9.69 20.27
N THR A 194 34.92 -9.42 19.70
CA THR A 194 36.14 -9.18 20.46
C THR A 194 36.06 -7.75 21.00
N THR A 195 35.67 -7.62 22.27
CA THR A 195 35.71 -6.35 23.00
C THR A 195 37.17 -5.89 23.09
N THR A 196 37.58 -5.02 22.16
CA THR A 196 38.86 -4.32 22.24
C THR A 196 38.56 -2.92 22.77
N THR A 197 38.80 -2.73 24.06
CA THR A 197 38.74 -1.42 24.73
C THR A 197 39.79 -0.51 24.10
N THR A 198 39.36 0.40 23.21
CA THR A 198 40.23 1.45 22.68
C THR A 198 39.89 2.74 23.39
N THR A 199 40.85 3.22 24.19
CA THR A 199 40.81 4.50 24.89
C THR A 199 40.83 5.62 23.85
N THR A 200 39.72 6.36 23.72
CA THR A 200 39.65 7.55 22.85
C THR A 200 40.21 8.75 23.59
N THR A 201 41.41 9.19 23.20
CA THR A 201 41.96 10.50 23.56
C THR A 201 41.27 11.57 22.71
N THR A 202 40.61 12.50 23.38
CA THR A 202 39.94 13.67 22.79
C THR A 202 40.97 14.58 22.14
N THR A 203 40.94 14.71 20.80
CA THR A 203 41.67 15.77 20.10
C THR A 203 40.66 16.66 19.38
N THR A 204 40.49 17.87 19.90
CA THR A 204 39.67 18.94 19.34
C THR A 204 40.30 19.44 18.05
N THR A 205 39.63 19.28 16.91
CA THR A 205 40.00 19.98 15.67
C THR A 205 38.81 20.80 15.18
N GLN A 206 38.98 22.12 15.24
CA GLN A 206 38.06 23.11 14.72
C GLN A 206 37.96 23.01 13.19
N LYS A 207 36.73 23.02 12.66
CA LYS A 207 36.49 23.19 11.22
C LYS A 207 36.27 24.67 10.91
N PRO A 208 36.95 25.26 9.89
CA PRO A 208 36.79 26.67 9.55
C PRO A 208 35.40 26.96 8.99
N THR A 209 34.80 28.05 9.47
CA THR A 209 33.56 28.62 8.97
C THR A 209 33.92 29.71 7.96
N THR A 210 33.65 29.49 6.67
CA THR A 210 33.73 30.55 5.66
C THR A 210 32.38 31.22 5.49
N THR A 211 32.23 32.37 6.14
CA THR A 211 31.18 33.36 5.91
C THR A 211 31.57 34.21 4.70
N THR A 212 30.75 34.26 3.65
CA THR A 212 30.89 35.28 2.61
C THR A 212 29.65 36.16 2.58
N THR A 213 29.83 37.37 3.09
CA THR A 213 28.90 38.49 3.07
C THR A 213 28.93 39.15 1.69
N LYS A 214 27.77 39.36 1.05
CA LYS A 214 27.63 40.40 0.01
C LYS A 214 26.38 41.24 0.28
N LYS A 215 26.62 42.52 0.59
CA LYS A 215 25.64 43.62 0.62
C LYS A 215 25.34 44.12 -0.80
N PRO A 216 24.26 44.92 -0.99
CA PRO A 216 23.54 45.08 -2.24
C PRO A 216 24.09 46.20 -3.12
N THR A 217 23.89 46.06 -4.42
CA THR A 217 24.11 47.13 -5.40
C THR A 217 22.79 47.42 -6.13
N THR A 218 22.32 48.63 -5.96
CA THR A 218 21.23 49.28 -6.68
C THR A 218 21.68 49.65 -8.08
N THR A 219 20.94 49.20 -9.10
CA THR A 219 21.03 49.78 -10.44
C THR A 219 19.62 50.02 -10.98
N THR A 220 19.29 51.29 -11.12
CA THR A 220 18.08 51.81 -11.74
C THR A 220 18.20 51.68 -13.25
N THR A 221 17.27 51.02 -13.93
CA THR A 221 17.13 51.12 -15.39
C THR A 221 15.66 51.01 -15.81
N LYS A 222 15.29 51.87 -16.75
CA LYS A 222 13.93 52.25 -17.16
C LYS A 222 13.04 51.09 -17.60
N LYS A 223 11.76 51.23 -17.22
CA LYS A 223 10.57 50.55 -17.73
C LYS A 223 10.47 50.58 -19.27
N PRO A 224 10.39 49.42 -19.95
CA PRO A 224 9.73 49.32 -21.24
C PRO A 224 8.24 49.03 -21.01
N THR A 225 7.40 49.82 -21.66
CA THR A 225 5.96 49.60 -21.77
C THR A 225 5.74 48.42 -22.72
N THR A 226 5.16 47.33 -22.24
CA THR A 226 4.74 46.21 -23.10
C THR A 226 3.26 45.93 -22.90
N THR A 227 2.54 46.05 -24.01
CA THR A 227 1.12 45.85 -24.23
C THR A 227 0.61 44.53 -23.65
N THR A 228 -0.46 44.59 -22.86
CA THR A 228 -1.14 43.44 -22.28
C THR A 228 -1.89 42.67 -23.36
N THR A 229 -1.38 41.50 -23.74
CA THR A 229 -2.17 40.48 -24.44
C THR A 229 -2.61 39.43 -23.40
N PRO A 230 -3.86 38.91 -23.43
CA PRO A 230 -4.31 37.92 -22.47
C PRO A 230 -3.51 36.63 -22.65
N GLN A 231 -2.81 36.20 -21.60
CA GLN A 231 -2.16 34.90 -21.54
C GLN A 231 -3.24 33.80 -21.56
N PRO A 232 -3.19 32.81 -22.46
CA PRO A 232 -4.15 31.73 -22.47
C PRO A 232 -4.00 30.87 -21.19
N SER A 233 -5.15 30.41 -20.70
CA SER A 233 -5.30 29.45 -19.60
C SER A 233 -4.33 28.26 -19.73
N PRO A 234 -3.86 27.66 -18.62
CA PRO A 234 -3.00 26.49 -18.71
C PRO A 234 -3.80 25.37 -19.39
N THR A 235 -3.35 24.95 -20.57
CA THR A 235 -3.90 23.83 -21.34
C THR A 235 -4.14 22.63 -20.42
N GLU A 236 -5.41 22.20 -20.32
CA GLU A 236 -5.80 21.06 -19.50
C GLU A 236 -5.15 19.79 -20.08
N GLU A 237 -4.39 19.06 -19.25
CA GLU A 237 -3.74 17.81 -19.68
C GLU A 237 -4.79 16.82 -20.18
N PRO A 238 -4.55 16.12 -21.31
CA PRO A 238 -5.50 15.16 -21.85
C PRO A 238 -5.71 14.01 -20.85
N VAL A 239 -6.95 13.85 -20.40
CA VAL A 239 -7.35 12.83 -19.44
C VAL A 239 -7.40 11.47 -20.13
N ASN A 240 -6.67 10.48 -19.61
CA ASN A 240 -6.69 9.12 -20.15
C ASN A 240 -7.85 8.32 -19.55
N VAL A 241 -8.82 7.93 -20.39
CA VAL A 241 -10.02 7.17 -19.99
C VAL A 241 -9.71 5.85 -19.29
N CYS A 242 -8.64 5.16 -19.68
CA CYS A 242 -8.24 3.86 -19.12
C CYS A 242 -7.69 3.99 -17.69
N ALA A 243 -7.17 5.17 -17.33
CA ALA A 243 -6.68 5.46 -15.99
C ALA A 243 -7.82 5.67 -14.98
N MET A 244 -9.01 6.00 -15.48
CA MET A 244 -10.13 6.42 -14.65
C MET A 244 -10.79 5.25 -13.93
N ARG A 245 -11.56 5.55 -12.88
CA ARG A 245 -12.50 4.59 -12.32
C ARG A 245 -13.70 4.41 -13.25
N SER A 246 -14.23 3.20 -13.30
CA SER A 246 -15.53 2.96 -13.89
C SER A 246 -16.62 3.52 -12.99
N THR A 247 -17.71 3.97 -13.59
CA THR A 247 -18.89 4.44 -12.89
C THR A 247 -20.11 3.75 -13.48
N VAL A 248 -21.06 3.36 -12.63
CA VAL A 248 -22.35 2.77 -13.06
C VAL A 248 -23.10 3.72 -14.01
N GLY A 249 -22.92 5.03 -13.86
CA GLY A 249 -23.66 6.06 -14.58
C GLY A 249 -24.86 6.57 -13.78
N SER A 250 -25.53 7.61 -14.28
CA SER A 250 -26.72 8.19 -13.65
C SER A 250 -27.99 7.65 -14.32
N CYS A 251 -28.43 6.45 -13.94
CA CYS A 251 -29.73 5.91 -14.34
C CYS A 251 -30.43 5.23 -13.16
N SER A 252 -31.77 5.23 -13.19
CA SER A 252 -32.60 4.70 -12.10
C SER A 252 -32.47 3.19 -11.94
N ASN A 253 -32.22 2.46 -13.04
CA ASN A 253 -32.07 1.01 -13.07
C ASN A 253 -30.93 0.61 -14.03
N PRO A 254 -29.70 0.35 -13.54
CA PRO A 254 -28.61 -0.14 -14.37
C PRO A 254 -28.86 -1.61 -14.71
N THR A 255 -29.09 -1.89 -15.99
CA THR A 255 -29.36 -3.26 -16.48
C THR A 255 -28.40 -3.69 -17.59
N SER A 256 -27.59 -2.78 -18.10
CA SER A 256 -26.80 -3.00 -19.30
C SER A 256 -25.43 -3.56 -18.94
N THR A 257 -24.99 -4.58 -19.69
CA THR A 257 -23.62 -5.07 -19.58
C THR A 257 -22.68 -4.07 -20.26
N ARG A 258 -21.71 -3.58 -19.49
CA ARG A 258 -20.69 -2.63 -19.90
C ARG A 258 -19.32 -3.21 -19.57
N TYR A 259 -18.25 -2.67 -20.15
CA TYR A 259 -16.88 -3.11 -19.90
C TYR A 259 -16.03 -1.97 -19.39
N PHE A 260 -15.08 -2.25 -18.50
CA PHE A 260 -14.10 -1.27 -18.04
C PHE A 260 -12.71 -1.90 -17.98
N TYR A 261 -11.68 -1.09 -18.20
CA TYR A 261 -10.31 -1.52 -18.10
C TYR A 261 -9.85 -1.54 -16.64
N LYS A 262 -9.54 -2.72 -16.12
CA LYS A 262 -8.96 -2.90 -14.78
C LYS A 262 -7.44 -2.98 -14.90
N ILE A 263 -6.77 -1.87 -14.60
CA ILE A 263 -5.30 -1.71 -14.67
C ILE A 263 -4.56 -2.81 -13.90
N GLY A 264 -4.97 -3.11 -12.67
CA GLY A 264 -4.29 -4.12 -11.83
C GLY A 264 -4.29 -5.53 -12.41
N SER A 265 -5.26 -5.88 -13.26
CA SER A 265 -5.29 -7.15 -13.98
C SER A 265 -4.87 -7.04 -15.44
N GLY A 266 -4.66 -5.82 -15.96
CA GLY A 266 -4.42 -5.54 -17.37
C GLY A 266 -5.55 -6.01 -18.30
N LYS A 267 -6.81 -6.02 -17.83
CA LYS A 267 -7.93 -6.68 -18.54
C LYS A 267 -9.19 -5.84 -18.55
N CYS A 268 -9.96 -5.97 -19.63
CA CYS A 268 -11.33 -5.47 -19.72
C CYS A 268 -12.31 -6.41 -19.02
N MET A 269 -12.97 -5.88 -17.99
CA MET A 269 -13.88 -6.63 -17.10
C MET A 269 -15.31 -6.14 -17.31
N PRO A 270 -16.32 -7.04 -17.30
CA PRO A 270 -17.72 -6.64 -17.39
C PRO A 270 -18.22 -6.04 -16.07
N PHE A 271 -19.20 -5.15 -16.16
CA PHE A 271 -19.97 -4.64 -15.03
C PHE A 271 -21.40 -4.28 -15.47
N THR A 272 -22.34 -4.25 -14.52
CA THR A 272 -23.69 -3.76 -14.77
C THR A 272 -23.70 -2.24 -14.66
N GLY A 273 -24.06 -1.56 -15.75
CA GLY A 273 -24.05 -0.09 -15.85
C GLY A 273 -25.25 0.44 -16.63
N CYS A 274 -25.21 1.74 -16.87
CA CYS A 274 -26.20 2.45 -17.66
C CYS A 274 -25.75 2.58 -19.12
N ASP A 275 -26.71 2.59 -20.06
CA ASP A 275 -26.38 2.87 -21.47
C ASP A 275 -26.02 4.34 -21.73
N ASN A 276 -26.62 5.25 -20.95
CA ASN A 276 -26.53 6.70 -21.14
C ASN A 276 -25.34 7.34 -20.42
N VAL A 277 -24.20 6.64 -20.35
CA VAL A 277 -22.96 7.25 -19.87
C VAL A 277 -22.52 8.25 -20.92
N LYS A 278 -22.35 9.54 -20.56
CA LYS A 278 -21.88 10.55 -21.52
C LYS A 278 -20.59 10.05 -22.18
N GLU A 279 -20.61 9.94 -23.50
CA GLU A 279 -19.44 9.53 -24.29
C GLU A 279 -18.30 10.53 -24.08
N GLY A 280 -17.12 10.00 -23.77
CA GLY A 280 -15.93 10.79 -23.44
C GLY A 280 -15.88 11.22 -21.98
N GLY A 281 -15.16 10.44 -21.16
CA GLY A 281 -14.72 10.92 -19.83
C GLY A 281 -14.86 9.95 -18.66
N VAL A 282 -15.20 8.67 -18.88
CA VAL A 282 -15.14 7.64 -17.83
C VAL A 282 -14.76 6.29 -18.41
N ASN A 283 -14.14 5.44 -17.59
CA ASN A 283 -13.72 4.08 -17.96
C ASN A 283 -14.93 3.14 -18.08
N SER A 284 -15.68 3.25 -19.18
CA SER A 284 -16.90 2.50 -19.46
C SER A 284 -17.12 2.39 -20.97
N PHE A 285 -17.14 1.16 -21.47
CA PHE A 285 -17.27 0.81 -22.88
C PHE A 285 -18.53 -0.04 -23.07
N ALA A 286 -19.23 0.13 -24.19
CA ALA A 286 -20.39 -0.69 -24.53
C ALA A 286 -19.96 -2.12 -24.87
N GLU A 287 -18.93 -2.24 -25.71
CA GLU A 287 -18.38 -3.53 -26.14
C GLU A 287 -17.04 -3.85 -25.49
N LYS A 288 -16.78 -5.16 -25.33
CA LYS A 288 -15.49 -5.63 -24.78
C LYS A 288 -14.34 -5.26 -25.71
N GLN A 289 -14.54 -5.38 -27.03
CA GLN A 289 -13.49 -5.16 -28.01
C GLN A 289 -13.05 -3.69 -28.02
N ASP A 290 -13.98 -2.74 -27.94
CA ASP A 290 -13.66 -1.32 -27.85
C ASP A 290 -12.79 -1.00 -26.63
N CYS A 291 -13.08 -1.63 -25.49
CA CYS A 291 -12.24 -1.51 -24.29
C CYS A 291 -10.82 -2.04 -24.54
N VAL A 292 -10.70 -3.20 -25.18
CA VAL A 292 -9.40 -3.83 -25.48
C VAL A 292 -8.62 -2.95 -26.45
N ASP A 293 -9.22 -2.55 -27.56
CA ASP A 293 -8.56 -1.72 -28.58
C ASP A 293 -8.10 -0.36 -28.03
N THR A 294 -8.84 0.19 -27.06
CA THR A 294 -8.52 1.47 -26.41
C THR A 294 -7.47 1.34 -25.31
N CYS A 295 -7.55 0.30 -24.47
CA CYS A 295 -6.84 0.25 -23.19
C CYS A 295 -5.85 -0.90 -23.04
N ASP A 296 -5.77 -1.84 -23.98
CA ASP A 296 -4.87 -2.98 -23.84
C ASP A 296 -3.41 -2.54 -23.66
N GLY A 297 -2.72 -3.19 -22.74
CA GLY A 297 -1.36 -2.80 -22.33
C GLY A 297 -1.25 -1.47 -21.55
N PHE A 298 -2.34 -0.78 -21.25
CA PHE A 298 -2.29 0.45 -20.44
C PHE A 298 -1.91 0.17 -18.99
N SER A 299 -0.92 0.89 -18.46
CA SER A 299 -0.53 0.82 -17.07
C SER A 299 -0.16 2.20 -16.52
N ILE A 300 -0.39 2.40 -15.22
CA ILE A 300 0.15 3.52 -14.44
C ILE A 300 0.90 2.95 -13.25
N PRO A 301 1.83 3.70 -12.65
CA PRO A 301 2.46 3.27 -11.40
C PRO A 301 1.41 2.95 -10.33
N PRO A 302 1.59 1.89 -9.52
CA PRO A 302 0.57 1.46 -8.57
C PRO A 302 0.21 2.51 -7.52
N GLU A 303 1.11 3.45 -7.20
CA GLU A 303 0.84 4.56 -6.29
C GLU A 303 -0.27 5.48 -6.84
N CYS A 304 -0.39 5.59 -8.16
CA CYS A 304 -1.47 6.34 -8.80
C CYS A 304 -2.81 5.59 -8.74
N LEU A 305 -2.82 4.31 -8.37
CA LEU A 305 -4.05 3.53 -8.21
C LEU A 305 -4.73 3.75 -6.85
N LEU A 306 -4.01 4.32 -5.89
CA LEU A 306 -4.49 4.54 -4.53
C LEU A 306 -5.48 5.68 -4.48
N ASP A 307 -6.43 5.62 -3.55
CA ASP A 307 -7.16 6.82 -3.15
C ASP A 307 -6.21 7.82 -2.51
N HIS A 308 -6.49 9.12 -2.68
CA HIS A 308 -5.70 10.15 -2.03
C HIS A 308 -5.83 10.03 -0.50
N ASP A 309 -4.70 10.18 0.21
CA ASP A 309 -4.68 10.07 1.66
C ASP A 309 -4.04 11.27 2.33
N VAL A 310 -4.86 11.98 3.12
CA VAL A 310 -4.44 13.14 3.90
C VAL A 310 -3.55 12.74 5.09
N GLY A 311 -3.57 11.49 5.54
CA GLY A 311 -2.90 11.05 6.76
C GLY A 311 -3.60 11.50 8.04
N ASP A 312 -3.15 11.01 9.19
CA ASP A 312 -3.89 11.11 10.46
C ASP A 312 -3.23 12.06 11.50
N CYS A 313 -2.37 12.96 11.06
CA CYS A 313 -1.76 14.00 11.90
C CYS A 313 -2.64 15.27 11.98
N GLY A 314 -2.14 16.33 12.65
CA GLY A 314 -2.83 17.61 12.80
C GLY A 314 -2.33 18.76 11.92
N GLY A 315 -1.31 18.55 11.08
CA GLY A 315 -0.73 19.59 10.24
C GLY A 315 -1.53 19.89 8.97
N THR A 316 -1.04 20.81 8.14
CA THR A 316 -1.54 21.01 6.77
C THR A 316 -0.39 21.42 5.86
N VAL A 317 -0.03 20.53 4.95
CA VAL A 317 0.97 20.73 3.90
C VAL A 317 0.28 20.45 2.58
N ILE A 318 0.35 21.40 1.64
CA ILE A 318 -0.21 21.20 0.31
C ILE A 318 0.69 20.24 -0.46
N LYS A 319 0.13 19.10 -0.84
CA LYS A 319 0.70 18.11 -1.75
C LYS A 319 -0.24 17.95 -2.95
N TYR A 320 0.10 17.04 -3.85
CA TYR A 320 -0.74 16.66 -4.97
C TYR A 320 -0.97 15.16 -4.98
N ALA A 321 -2.16 14.72 -5.38
CA ALA A 321 -2.52 13.30 -5.51
C ALA A 321 -3.27 13.10 -6.82
N TYR A 322 -3.05 11.95 -7.46
CA TYR A 322 -3.77 11.55 -8.66
C TYR A 322 -5.18 11.10 -8.30
N ASP A 323 -6.19 11.79 -8.84
CA ASP A 323 -7.59 11.44 -8.65
C ASP A 323 -8.07 10.61 -9.84
N ARG A 324 -8.23 9.30 -9.63
CA ARG A 324 -8.72 8.37 -10.65
C ARG A 324 -10.17 8.59 -11.06
N ASN A 325 -10.99 9.29 -10.29
CA ASN A 325 -12.33 9.63 -10.75
C ASN A 325 -12.28 10.71 -11.84
N LEU A 326 -11.19 11.48 -11.90
CA LEU A 326 -11.00 12.57 -12.86
C LEU A 326 -9.84 12.34 -13.83
N GLY A 327 -9.06 11.29 -13.62
CA GLY A 327 -7.82 11.01 -14.35
C GLY A 327 -6.82 12.18 -14.31
N LYS A 328 -6.78 12.93 -13.20
CA LYS A 328 -5.88 14.10 -13.07
C LYS A 328 -5.42 14.36 -11.65
N CYS A 329 -4.30 15.08 -11.53
CA CYS A 329 -3.72 15.46 -10.26
C CYS A 329 -4.46 16.63 -9.60
N LYS A 330 -4.79 16.47 -8.32
CA LYS A 330 -5.46 17.46 -7.47
C LYS A 330 -4.62 17.80 -6.24
N LYS A 331 -4.90 18.96 -5.64
CA LYS A 331 -4.32 19.33 -4.35
C LYS A 331 -4.82 18.39 -3.25
N LEU A 332 -3.89 17.96 -2.40
CA LEU A 332 -4.09 17.17 -1.20
C LEU A 332 -3.66 17.99 0.02
N LYS A 333 -4.51 18.09 1.04
CA LYS A 333 -4.15 18.71 2.33
C LYS A 333 -3.53 17.64 3.23
N TYR A 334 -2.25 17.36 3.02
CA TYR A 334 -1.53 16.35 3.80
C TYR A 334 -1.32 16.83 5.24
N THR A 335 -1.59 15.97 6.22
CA THR A 335 -1.56 16.32 7.63
C THR A 335 -0.16 16.25 8.26
N GLY A 336 0.84 15.79 7.51
CA GLY A 336 2.24 15.81 7.92
C GLY A 336 2.79 14.46 8.40
N CYS A 337 1.96 13.43 8.57
CA CYS A 337 2.41 12.06 8.80
C CYS A 337 1.41 11.04 8.23
N GLY A 338 1.85 9.80 8.05
CA GLY A 338 1.03 8.73 7.47
C GLY A 338 0.66 9.04 6.02
N GLY A 339 -0.58 8.74 5.66
CA GLY A 339 -1.04 8.83 4.28
C GLY A 339 -0.49 7.66 3.46
N ASN A 340 -0.57 7.78 2.13
CA ASN A 340 0.02 6.80 1.21
C ASN A 340 0.88 7.51 0.14
N ASP A 341 1.45 6.72 -0.78
CA ASP A 341 2.39 7.20 -1.79
C ASP A 341 1.72 7.93 -2.96
N ASN A 342 0.39 8.02 -3.00
CA ASN A 342 -0.31 8.90 -3.93
C ASN A 342 -0.22 10.36 -3.45
N ARG A 343 1.02 10.85 -3.32
CA ARG A 343 1.37 12.12 -2.69
C ARG A 343 2.66 12.67 -3.30
N PHE A 344 2.52 13.74 -4.06
CA PHE A 344 3.59 14.39 -4.81
C PHE A 344 3.80 15.83 -4.34
N ASN A 345 5.01 16.34 -4.50
CA ASN A 345 5.36 17.71 -4.08
C ASN A 345 4.78 18.77 -5.02
N SER A 346 4.57 18.46 -6.29
CA SER A 346 3.98 19.37 -7.27
C SER A 346 2.95 18.68 -8.16
N LYS A 347 2.08 19.48 -8.80
CA LYS A 347 1.10 18.98 -9.79
C LYS A 347 1.82 18.30 -10.96
N THR A 348 2.93 18.89 -11.40
CA THR A 348 3.74 18.42 -12.53
C THR A 348 4.40 17.09 -12.22
N ASP A 349 4.94 16.90 -11.02
CA ASP A 349 5.51 15.59 -10.62
C ASP A 349 4.44 14.51 -10.63
N CYS A 350 3.27 14.80 -10.06
CA CYS A 350 2.12 13.89 -10.09
C CYS A 350 1.71 13.54 -11.52
N GLY A 351 1.56 14.53 -12.40
CA GLY A 351 1.16 14.33 -13.79
C GLY A 351 2.18 13.49 -14.56
N ASN A 352 3.47 13.82 -14.41
CA ASN A 352 4.56 13.09 -15.06
C ASN A 352 4.68 11.65 -14.57
N TYR A 353 4.46 11.42 -13.28
CA TYR A 353 4.50 10.09 -12.69
C TYR A 353 3.27 9.26 -13.11
N CYS A 354 2.08 9.85 -13.10
CA CYS A 354 0.81 9.14 -13.31
C CYS A 354 0.26 9.18 -14.74
N LYS A 355 0.93 9.81 -15.71
CA LYS A 355 0.48 9.91 -17.12
C LYS A 355 0.19 8.58 -17.82
N GLY A 356 0.68 7.48 -17.26
CA GLY A 356 0.50 6.13 -17.79
C GLY A 356 1.30 5.85 -19.05
N LYS A 357 1.39 4.56 -19.39
CA LYS A 357 2.11 4.04 -20.55
C LYS A 357 1.29 2.92 -21.16
N VAL A 358 1.34 2.81 -22.49
CA VAL A 358 0.80 1.66 -23.21
C VAL A 358 2.00 0.79 -23.59
N THR A 359 2.08 -0.39 -23.01
CA THR A 359 3.06 -1.42 -23.41
C THR A 359 2.33 -2.41 -24.30
N LYS A 360 2.36 -2.17 -25.62
CA LYS A 360 1.85 -3.12 -26.62
C LYS A 360 2.79 -4.30 -26.76
#